data_AF-A0A7W3W3D7-F1
#
_entry.id   AF-A0A7W3W3D7-F1
#
_cell.length_a   1.000
_cell.length_b   1.000
_cell.length_c   1.000
_cell.angle_alpha   90.00
_cell.angle_beta   90.00
_cell.angle_gamma   90.00
#
_symmetry.space_group_name_H-M   'P 1'
#
loop_
_entity.id
_entity.type
_entity.pdbx_description
1 polymer ?
#
loop_
_entity_poly.entity_id
_entity_poly.type
_entity_poly.pdbx_seq_one_letter_code
_entity_poly.pdbx_strand_id
1 'polypeptide(L)'
;MGRHSLPEEPVPHPLDPPKRPAGRSETTGSHRIVAKKAPRRRIAKWPLVALGLVVLATLGVVGWNWADSVLNNRAEAQAASCNGGRTDVRIVVTPQITKPVEAAAARWNQDLTQVHGSCVHVAVQSKPASDVLNALTGKASLDTIGGLPDGWIPESSYWVTQLSKAKPDVIGSPAMPIGSGPPADYPFVGLSGKSIDEVQQRGTQSFRAFLKEPAQLADFAAAGIRAS
;
A
#
# COMPACT_ATOMS: atom_id res chain seq x y z
N MET A 1 29.92 -30.71 -89.02
CA MET A 1 29.99 -31.97 -89.77
C MET A 1 31.44 -32.41 -89.78
N GLY A 2 31.81 -33.41 -88.97
CA GLY A 2 33.18 -33.93 -88.91
C GLY A 2 33.11 -35.44 -88.74
N ARG A 3 33.03 -36.16 -89.86
CA ARG A 3 33.11 -37.63 -89.90
C ARG A 3 34.59 -37.99 -89.97
N HIS A 4 35.11 -38.65 -88.94
CA HIS A 4 36.39 -39.34 -89.03
C HIS A 4 36.14 -40.78 -89.51
N SER A 5 36.82 -41.11 -90.59
CA SER A 5 36.91 -42.42 -91.24
C SER A 5 37.78 -43.36 -90.40
N LEU A 6 37.29 -44.59 -90.22
CA LEU A 6 38.11 -45.80 -89.97
C LEU A 6 38.92 -46.09 -91.26
N PRO A 7 40.16 -46.62 -91.21
CA PRO A 7 40.36 -48.06 -90.95
C PRO A 7 41.73 -48.42 -90.32
N GLU A 8 41.85 -49.63 -89.77
CA GLU A 8 42.76 -50.69 -90.26
C GLU A 8 42.75 -51.84 -89.23
N GLU A 9 42.37 -53.02 -89.67
CA GLU A 9 42.29 -54.26 -88.90
C GLU A 9 43.43 -55.19 -89.36
N PRO A 10 44.12 -55.91 -88.46
CA PRO A 10 44.81 -57.13 -88.87
C PRO A 10 44.34 -58.36 -88.08
N VAL A 11 43.49 -59.12 -88.77
CA VAL A 11 43.46 -60.57 -89.05
C VAL A 11 43.78 -61.59 -87.93
N PRO A 12 42.93 -62.65 -87.78
CA PRO A 12 42.94 -63.57 -86.66
C PRO A 12 43.92 -64.74 -86.84
N HIS A 13 44.50 -65.20 -85.74
CA HIS A 13 45.28 -66.42 -85.71
C HIS A 13 44.38 -67.67 -85.78
N PRO A 14 44.61 -68.57 -86.75
CA PRO A 14 43.83 -69.78 -86.91
C PRO A 14 44.34 -70.81 -85.91
N LEU A 15 43.67 -70.92 -84.76
CA LEU A 15 43.55 -72.11 -83.91
C LEU A 15 42.69 -71.74 -82.67
N ASP A 16 41.44 -71.33 -82.92
CA ASP A 16 40.41 -71.23 -81.88
C ASP A 16 39.53 -72.50 -81.90
N PRO A 17 39.26 -73.10 -80.72
CA PRO A 17 37.93 -73.69 -80.48
C PRO A 17 37.39 -73.33 -79.07
N PRO A 18 36.11 -73.62 -78.76
CA PRO A 18 34.92 -72.77 -78.94
C PRO A 18 34.41 -72.08 -77.64
N LYS A 19 33.50 -71.12 -77.80
CA LYS A 19 32.88 -70.27 -76.76
C LYS A 19 31.76 -70.95 -75.92
N ARG A 20 31.82 -70.64 -74.60
CA ARG A 20 30.75 -70.31 -73.61
C ARG A 20 29.78 -71.42 -73.12
N PRO A 21 29.37 -71.34 -71.83
CA PRO A 21 28.16 -70.58 -71.51
C PRO A 21 28.27 -69.65 -70.29
N ALA A 22 27.28 -68.77 -70.21
CA ALA A 22 27.07 -67.72 -69.25
C ALA A 22 26.70 -68.23 -67.85
N GLY A 23 27.14 -67.50 -66.82
CA GLY A 23 26.66 -67.62 -65.45
C GLY A 23 26.46 -66.23 -64.86
N ARG A 24 25.21 -65.75 -64.89
CA ARG A 24 24.68 -64.64 -64.08
C ARG A 24 23.81 -65.27 -63.00
N SER A 25 24.03 -64.91 -61.74
CA SER A 25 23.01 -64.66 -60.70
C SER A 25 23.75 -64.24 -59.43
N GLU A 26 23.71 -62.95 -59.09
CA GLU A 26 22.70 -62.31 -58.23
C GLU A 26 23.13 -62.27 -56.76
N THR A 27 23.67 -61.10 -56.44
CA THR A 27 23.86 -60.51 -55.12
C THR A 27 22.58 -60.53 -54.29
N THR A 28 22.56 -61.26 -53.17
CA THR A 28 21.78 -60.88 -51.98
C THR A 28 22.46 -61.42 -50.73
N GLY A 29 23.44 -60.68 -50.23
CA GLY A 29 24.08 -60.92 -48.93
C GLY A 29 23.18 -60.40 -47.81
N SER A 30 22.50 -61.34 -47.15
CA SER A 30 21.71 -61.15 -45.93
C SER A 30 22.52 -60.48 -44.82
N HIS A 31 22.13 -59.27 -44.42
CA HIS A 31 22.65 -58.62 -43.22
C HIS A 31 21.95 -59.24 -42.01
N ARG A 32 22.67 -60.13 -41.32
CA ARG A 32 22.26 -60.68 -40.04
C ARG A 32 22.40 -59.56 -38.99
N ILE A 33 21.28 -58.92 -38.66
CA ILE A 33 21.19 -58.03 -37.50
C ILE A 33 21.36 -58.93 -36.28
N VAL A 34 22.57 -58.94 -35.72
CA VAL A 34 22.79 -59.47 -34.38
C VAL A 34 22.02 -58.53 -33.45
N ALA A 35 20.84 -58.97 -33.00
CA ALA A 35 20.06 -58.28 -31.99
C ALA A 35 20.88 -58.27 -30.69
N LYS A 36 21.73 -57.25 -30.52
CA LYS A 36 22.21 -56.86 -29.20
C LYS A 36 20.97 -56.46 -28.42
N LYS A 37 20.67 -57.26 -27.39
CA LYS A 37 19.67 -57.02 -26.35
C LYS A 37 19.50 -55.51 -26.15
N ALA A 38 18.34 -54.96 -26.49
CA ALA A 38 18.09 -53.53 -26.39
C ALA A 38 18.47 -53.05 -24.97
N PRO A 39 19.34 -52.05 -24.80
CA PRO A 39 19.56 -51.49 -23.48
C PRO A 39 18.21 -50.93 -23.03
N ARG A 40 17.69 -51.40 -21.89
CA ARG A 40 16.59 -50.72 -21.21
C ARG A 40 17.02 -49.27 -21.03
N ARG A 41 16.44 -48.36 -21.80
CA ARG A 41 16.69 -46.92 -21.73
C ARG A 41 16.24 -46.48 -20.34
N ARG A 42 17.13 -46.55 -19.36
CA ARG A 42 16.92 -45.96 -18.04
C ARG A 42 16.82 -44.47 -18.32
N ILE A 43 15.61 -43.93 -18.27
CA ILE A 43 15.38 -42.49 -18.31
C ILE A 43 16.29 -41.92 -17.22
N ALA A 44 17.26 -41.09 -17.62
CA ALA A 44 18.14 -40.43 -16.68
C ALA A 44 17.24 -39.71 -15.69
N LYS A 45 17.41 -39.99 -14.38
CA LYS A 45 16.61 -39.33 -13.33
C LYS A 45 17.01 -37.85 -13.15
N TRP A 46 18.10 -37.44 -13.79
CA TRP A 46 18.68 -36.10 -13.73
C TRP A 46 17.72 -34.97 -14.13
N PRO A 47 16.91 -35.04 -15.21
CA PRO A 47 15.87 -34.05 -15.50
C PRO A 47 14.85 -33.86 -14.37
N LEU A 48 14.48 -34.93 -13.64
CA LEU A 48 13.55 -34.80 -12.50
C LEU A 48 14.20 -34.08 -11.31
N VAL A 49 15.49 -34.33 -11.08
CA VAL A 49 16.26 -33.62 -10.04
C VAL A 49 16.45 -32.15 -10.40
N ALA A 50 16.78 -31.85 -11.66
CA ALA A 50 16.90 -30.48 -12.15
C ALA A 50 15.58 -29.72 -12.04
N LEU A 51 14.46 -30.35 -12.43
CA LEU A 51 13.14 -29.74 -12.34
C LEU A 51 12.73 -29.52 -10.88
N GLY A 52 13.01 -30.48 -9.98
CA GLY A 52 12.80 -30.32 -8.55
C GLY A 52 13.58 -29.14 -7.94
N LEU A 53 14.85 -28.99 -8.33
CA LEU A 53 15.68 -27.86 -7.88
C LEU A 53 15.15 -26.51 -8.40
N VAL A 54 14.74 -26.45 -9.67
CA VAL A 54 14.13 -25.24 -10.24
C VAL A 54 12.84 -24.87 -9.49
N VAL A 55 11.98 -25.85 -9.21
CA VAL A 55 10.74 -25.63 -8.45
C VAL A 55 11.03 -25.16 -7.02
N LEU A 56 12.02 -25.74 -6.34
CA LEU A 56 12.41 -25.30 -5.00
C LEU A 56 12.99 -23.88 -5.01
N ALA A 57 13.80 -23.55 -6.02
CA ALA A 57 14.36 -22.21 -6.18
C ALA A 57 13.26 -21.17 -6.45
N THR A 58 12.30 -21.47 -7.34
CA THR A 58 11.18 -20.54 -7.61
C THR A 58 10.29 -20.37 -6.39
N LEU A 59 9.97 -21.43 -5.66
CA LEU A 59 9.21 -21.35 -4.41
C LEU A 59 9.96 -20.56 -3.33
N GLY A 60 11.28 -20.72 -3.23
CA GLY A 60 12.11 -19.94 -2.33
C GLY A 60 12.08 -18.44 -2.66
N VAL A 61 12.24 -18.07 -3.94
CA VAL A 61 12.18 -16.68 -4.39
C VAL A 61 10.78 -16.08 -4.20
N VAL A 62 9.73 -16.83 -4.54
CA VAL A 62 8.34 -16.36 -4.37
C VAL A 62 8.00 -16.21 -2.88
N GLY A 63 8.40 -17.16 -2.04
CA GLY A 63 8.23 -17.10 -0.59
C GLY A 63 8.99 -15.93 0.03
N TRP A 64 10.22 -15.68 -0.43
CA TRP A 64 11.03 -14.54 -0.01
C TRP A 64 10.41 -13.21 -0.46
N ASN A 65 9.98 -13.10 -1.71
CA ASN A 65 9.33 -11.89 -2.24
C ASN A 65 7.98 -11.60 -1.54
N TRP A 66 7.23 -12.64 -1.16
CA TRP A 66 6.02 -12.50 -0.35
C TRP A 66 6.33 -12.06 1.09
N ALA A 67 7.36 -12.62 1.72
CA ALA A 67 7.80 -12.18 3.05
C ALA A 67 8.33 -10.74 3.04
N ASP A 68 9.15 -10.38 2.05
CA ASP A 68 9.67 -9.03 1.84
C ASP A 68 8.53 -8.05 1.56
N SER A 69 7.53 -8.40 0.74
CA SER A 69 6.37 -7.52 0.55
C SER A 69 5.57 -7.32 1.83
N VAL A 70 5.38 -8.32 2.69
CA VAL A 70 4.69 -8.14 3.98
C VAL A 70 5.52 -7.29 4.96
N LEU A 71 6.85 -7.42 4.95
CA LEU A 71 7.75 -6.61 5.79
C LEU A 71 7.90 -5.17 5.24
N ASN A 72 8.03 -5.00 3.93
CA ASN A 72 8.06 -3.72 3.24
C ASN A 72 6.72 -3.00 3.36
N ASN A 73 5.57 -3.68 3.25
CA ASN A 73 4.26 -3.09 3.49
C ASN A 73 4.09 -2.56 4.93
N ARG A 74 4.81 -3.11 5.91
CA ARG A 74 4.83 -2.61 7.30
C ARG A 74 5.82 -1.47 7.52
N ALA A 75 6.92 -1.45 6.77
CA ALA A 75 7.86 -0.32 6.77
C ALA A 75 7.31 0.89 6.00
N GLU A 76 6.57 0.67 4.92
CA GLU A 76 5.87 1.69 4.12
C GLU A 76 4.64 2.26 4.83
N ALA A 77 4.02 1.52 5.78
CA ALA A 77 2.99 2.06 6.67
C ALA A 77 3.51 3.14 7.65
N GLN A 78 4.84 3.28 7.80
CA GLN A 78 5.46 4.42 8.49
C GLN A 78 5.82 5.57 7.54
N ALA A 79 5.60 5.38 6.24
CA ALA A 79 5.98 6.30 5.17
C ALA A 79 4.88 6.45 4.11
N ALA A 80 3.61 6.55 4.51
CA ALA A 80 2.68 7.33 3.70
C ALA A 80 3.26 8.75 3.69
N SER A 81 4.00 9.06 2.63
CA SER A 81 5.03 10.09 2.63
C SER A 81 4.40 11.46 2.88
N CYS A 82 4.48 11.93 4.12
CA CYS A 82 4.17 13.31 4.52
C CYS A 82 5.23 14.24 3.91
N ASN A 83 5.31 14.31 2.58
CA ASN A 83 6.34 15.03 1.84
C ASN A 83 6.27 16.54 2.10
N GLY A 84 5.10 17.06 2.52
CA GLY A 84 4.90 18.44 2.96
C GLY A 84 5.28 18.72 4.42
N GLY A 85 5.70 17.71 5.19
CA GLY A 85 5.96 17.82 6.62
C GLY A 85 4.77 17.43 7.49
N ARG A 86 4.96 17.55 8.82
CA ARG A 86 3.95 17.28 9.84
C ARG A 86 3.49 18.58 10.46
N THR A 87 2.17 18.81 10.46
CA THR A 87 1.53 19.96 11.11
C THR A 87 0.77 19.46 12.33
N ASP A 88 1.12 19.96 13.52
CA ASP A 88 0.38 19.63 14.73
C ASP A 88 -0.83 20.58 14.88
N VAL A 89 -2.01 19.98 15.06
CA VAL A 89 -3.28 20.64 15.35
C VAL A 89 -3.68 20.30 16.77
N ARG A 90 -3.86 21.31 17.61
CA ARG A 90 -4.15 21.16 19.03
C ARG A 90 -5.60 21.48 19.34
N ILE A 91 -6.29 20.49 19.85
CA ILE A 91 -7.70 20.59 20.22
C ILE A 91 -7.81 20.53 21.75
N VAL A 92 -8.34 21.59 22.35
CA VAL A 92 -8.63 21.59 23.79
C VAL A 92 -10.07 21.15 24.01
N VAL A 93 -10.30 20.24 24.95
CA VAL A 93 -11.60 19.63 25.20
C VAL A 93 -11.95 19.64 26.68
N THR A 94 -13.24 19.69 26.98
CA THR A 94 -13.73 19.49 28.36
C THR A 94 -13.45 18.06 28.85
N PRO A 95 -13.18 17.84 30.15
CA PRO A 95 -12.87 16.52 30.70
C PRO A 95 -13.88 15.41 30.38
N GLN A 96 -15.16 15.77 30.23
CA GLN A 96 -16.26 14.82 30.05
C GLN A 96 -16.22 14.04 28.74
N ILE A 97 -15.60 14.61 27.70
CA ILE A 97 -15.53 14.00 26.35
C ILE A 97 -14.10 13.67 25.94
N THR A 98 -13.14 13.84 26.85
CA THR A 98 -11.72 13.69 26.53
C THR A 98 -11.43 12.31 25.94
N LYS A 99 -11.92 11.23 26.59
CA LYS A 99 -11.68 9.85 26.15
C LYS A 99 -12.16 9.55 24.71
N PRO A 100 -13.43 9.78 24.34
CA PRO A 100 -13.88 9.50 22.97
C PRO A 100 -13.18 10.40 21.93
N VAL A 101 -12.85 11.65 22.26
CA VAL A 101 -12.11 12.54 21.34
C VAL A 101 -10.65 12.08 21.18
N GLU A 102 -9.99 11.63 22.25
CA GLU A 102 -8.65 11.05 22.19
C GLU A 102 -8.61 9.76 21.36
N ALA A 103 -9.62 8.89 21.50
CA ALA A 103 -9.75 7.70 20.67
C ALA A 103 -9.89 8.05 19.18
N ALA A 104 -10.67 9.09 18.87
CA ALA A 104 -10.79 9.60 17.51
C ALA A 104 -9.47 10.20 17.00
N ALA A 105 -8.80 11.03 17.80
CA ALA A 105 -7.49 11.58 17.44
C ALA A 105 -6.45 10.46 17.21
N ALA A 106 -6.46 9.39 18.00
CA ALA A 106 -5.58 8.25 17.80
C ALA A 106 -5.83 7.56 16.45
N ARG A 107 -7.10 7.34 16.06
CA ARG A 107 -7.45 6.78 14.74
C ARG A 107 -7.03 7.71 13.59
N TRP A 108 -7.36 9.01 13.70
CA TRP A 108 -6.93 10.03 12.74
C TRP A 108 -5.41 10.01 12.53
N ASN A 109 -4.64 9.96 13.62
CA ASN A 109 -3.19 9.96 13.59
C ASN A 109 -2.60 8.65 13.04
N GLN A 110 -3.31 7.53 13.16
CA GLN A 110 -2.90 6.22 12.61
C GLN A 110 -3.10 6.16 11.09
N ASP A 111 -4.16 6.78 10.58
CA ASP A 111 -4.51 6.75 9.15
C ASP A 111 -3.65 7.72 8.31
N LEU A 112 -2.70 8.43 8.94
CA LEU A 112 -1.80 9.41 8.32
C LEU A 112 -2.56 10.36 7.37
N THR A 113 -3.70 10.88 7.84
CA THR A 113 -4.61 11.66 7.00
C THR A 113 -3.90 12.86 6.38
N GLN A 114 -3.74 12.83 5.06
CA GLN A 114 -3.15 13.94 4.30
C GLN A 114 -4.19 15.00 4.05
N VAL A 115 -3.92 16.22 4.52
CA VAL A 115 -4.68 17.40 4.17
C VAL A 115 -3.74 18.27 3.33
N HIS A 116 -3.99 18.35 2.02
CA HIS A 116 -3.17 19.11 1.05
C HIS A 116 -1.67 18.74 1.05
N GLY A 117 -1.36 17.43 1.12
CA GLY A 117 0.02 16.93 1.04
C GLY A 117 0.86 17.09 2.31
N SER A 118 0.28 17.64 3.38
CA SER A 118 0.86 17.65 4.73
C SER A 118 0.08 16.71 5.64
N CYS A 119 0.78 16.02 6.53
CA CYS A 119 0.14 15.17 7.52
C CYS A 119 -0.24 15.99 8.73
N VAL A 120 -1.53 15.98 9.04
CA VAL A 120 -2.06 16.66 10.23
C VAL A 120 -2.03 15.69 11.39
N HIS A 121 -1.31 16.04 12.45
CA HIS A 121 -1.32 15.29 13.69
C HIS A 121 -2.15 16.02 14.74
N VAL A 122 -3.17 15.36 15.26
CA VAL A 122 -4.08 15.94 16.24
C VAL A 122 -3.61 15.62 17.66
N ALA A 123 -3.37 16.68 18.45
CA ALA A 123 -3.06 16.59 19.88
C ALA A 123 -4.27 17.07 20.69
N VAL A 124 -4.79 16.21 21.55
CA VAL A 124 -5.95 16.53 22.41
C VAL A 124 -5.45 16.91 23.81
N GLN A 125 -6.00 17.98 24.37
CA GLN A 125 -5.70 18.43 25.72
C GLN A 125 -6.97 18.65 26.53
N SER A 126 -7.04 18.06 27.72
CA SER A 126 -8.18 18.23 28.62
C SER A 126 -8.03 19.46 29.49
N LYS A 127 -8.99 20.39 29.44
CA LYS A 127 -9.07 21.58 30.30
C LYS A 127 -10.53 21.94 30.62
N PRO A 128 -10.84 22.40 31.85
CA PRO A 128 -12.16 22.95 32.15
C PRO A 128 -12.50 24.14 31.23
N ALA A 129 -13.75 24.23 30.75
CA ALA A 129 -14.15 25.29 29.83
C ALA A 129 -13.99 26.70 30.43
N SER A 130 -14.11 26.85 31.76
CA SER A 130 -13.82 28.10 32.47
C SER A 130 -12.38 28.58 32.29
N ASP A 131 -11.42 27.65 32.38
CA ASP A 131 -9.99 27.97 32.31
C ASP A 131 -9.62 28.37 30.89
N VAL A 132 -10.17 27.64 29.90
CA VAL A 132 -10.02 27.98 28.49
C VAL A 132 -10.63 29.33 28.16
N LEU A 133 -11.87 29.60 28.61
CA LEU A 133 -12.50 30.91 28.41
C LEU A 133 -11.67 32.03 29.05
N ASN A 134 -11.20 31.84 30.28
CA ASN A 134 -10.38 32.84 30.99
C ASN A 134 -9.07 33.12 30.23
N ALA A 135 -8.39 32.09 29.74
CA ALA A 135 -7.18 32.24 28.96
C ALA A 135 -7.43 32.93 27.61
N LEU A 136 -8.44 32.50 26.85
CA LEU A 136 -8.78 33.07 25.53
C LEU A 136 -9.27 34.52 25.62
N THR A 137 -9.93 34.88 26.73
CA THR A 137 -10.37 36.27 26.97
C THR A 137 -9.29 37.16 27.59
N GLY A 138 -8.12 36.59 27.92
CA GLY A 138 -6.99 37.33 28.50
C GLY A 138 -7.11 37.60 29.99
N LYS A 139 -8.03 36.93 30.69
CA LYS A 139 -8.16 36.96 32.16
C LYS A 139 -7.11 36.06 32.85
N ALA A 140 -6.56 35.09 32.12
CA ALA A 140 -5.45 34.24 32.51
C ALA A 140 -4.43 34.14 31.37
N SER A 141 -3.20 33.68 31.67
CA SER A 141 -2.20 33.44 30.62
C SER A 141 -2.62 32.29 29.70
N LEU A 142 -2.39 32.43 28.39
CA LEU A 142 -2.57 31.35 27.42
C LEU A 142 -1.69 30.13 27.72
N ASP A 143 -0.56 30.30 28.40
CA ASP A 143 0.33 29.19 28.76
C ASP A 143 -0.35 28.16 29.68
N THR A 144 -1.35 28.59 30.45
CA THR A 144 -2.14 27.70 31.33
C THR A 144 -2.92 26.63 30.56
N ILE A 145 -3.20 26.90 29.28
CA ILE A 145 -3.84 25.99 28.33
C ILE A 145 -2.89 25.59 27.19
N GLY A 146 -1.58 25.81 27.33
CA GLY A 146 -0.58 25.43 26.33
C GLY A 146 -0.53 26.34 25.09
N GLY A 147 -0.92 27.60 25.22
CA GLY A 147 -1.00 28.59 24.13
C GLY A 147 -2.39 28.66 23.49
N LEU A 148 -2.54 29.40 22.39
CA LEU A 148 -3.80 29.46 21.63
C LEU A 148 -4.05 28.14 20.87
N PRO A 149 -5.10 27.36 21.19
CA PRO A 149 -5.37 26.10 20.50
C PRO A 149 -6.03 26.35 19.14
N ASP A 150 -5.95 25.38 18.24
CA ASP A 150 -6.54 25.45 16.91
C ASP A 150 -8.05 25.19 16.95
N GLY A 151 -8.50 24.36 17.89
CA GLY A 151 -9.92 24.11 18.15
C GLY A 151 -10.24 23.93 19.62
N TRP A 152 -11.50 24.17 19.96
CA TRP A 152 -12.02 24.03 21.31
C TRP A 152 -13.37 23.33 21.31
N ILE A 153 -13.54 22.38 22.23
CA ILE A 153 -14.80 21.67 22.48
C ILE A 153 -15.17 21.78 23.97
N PRO A 154 -15.93 22.82 24.38
CA PRO A 154 -16.48 22.92 25.73
C PRO A 154 -17.67 21.99 25.94
N GLU A 155 -18.13 21.86 27.18
CA GLU A 155 -19.36 21.11 27.48
C GLU A 155 -20.63 21.74 26.91
N SER A 156 -20.63 23.06 26.65
CA SER A 156 -21.83 23.71 26.12
C SER A 156 -21.60 24.92 25.21
N SER A 157 -22.57 25.18 24.32
CA SER A 157 -22.67 26.37 23.46
C SER A 157 -22.73 27.69 24.23
N TYR A 158 -23.05 27.65 25.53
CA TYR A 158 -22.96 28.81 26.41
C TYR A 158 -21.53 29.37 26.42
N TRP A 159 -20.52 28.52 26.55
CA TRP A 159 -19.11 28.95 26.64
C TRP A 159 -18.62 29.61 25.35
N VAL A 160 -18.99 29.05 24.20
CA VAL A 160 -18.65 29.63 22.90
C VAL A 160 -19.36 30.98 22.70
N THR A 161 -20.60 31.10 23.18
CA THR A 161 -21.34 32.38 23.17
C THR A 161 -20.65 33.43 24.04
N GLN A 162 -20.16 33.06 25.23
CA GLN A 162 -19.40 33.99 26.08
C GLN A 162 -18.10 34.43 25.41
N LEU A 163 -17.38 33.50 24.78
CA LEU A 163 -16.16 33.81 24.04
C LEU A 163 -16.44 34.76 22.87
N SER A 164 -17.45 34.48 22.06
CA SER A 164 -17.85 35.31 20.91
C SER A 164 -18.24 36.72 21.33
N LYS A 165 -18.94 36.89 22.47
CA LYS A 165 -19.28 38.21 23.02
C LYS A 165 -18.06 38.97 23.52
N ALA A 166 -17.11 38.28 24.15
CA ALA A 166 -15.95 38.91 24.76
C ALA A 166 -14.83 39.21 23.75
N LYS A 167 -14.56 38.29 22.83
CA LYS A 167 -13.50 38.34 21.82
C LYS A 167 -13.94 37.64 20.53
N PRO A 168 -14.76 38.29 19.67
CA PRO A 168 -15.23 37.68 18.43
C PRO A 168 -14.09 37.33 17.46
N ASP A 169 -13.00 38.11 17.45
CA ASP A 169 -11.86 37.94 16.54
C ASP A 169 -11.08 36.62 16.73
N VAL A 170 -11.27 35.92 17.86
CA VAL A 170 -10.64 34.61 18.11
C VAL A 170 -11.44 33.43 17.55
N ILE A 171 -12.65 33.68 17.04
CA ILE A 171 -13.50 32.65 16.44
C ILE A 171 -13.16 32.54 14.96
N GLY A 172 -12.47 31.46 14.58
CA GLY A 172 -12.06 31.21 13.19
C GLY A 172 -13.10 30.49 12.35
N SER A 173 -14.03 29.77 13.00
CA SER A 173 -15.14 29.09 12.30
C SER A 173 -16.38 29.01 13.19
N PRO A 174 -17.59 28.91 12.60
CA PRO A 174 -18.82 28.74 13.37
C PRO A 174 -18.78 27.49 14.25
N ALA A 175 -19.35 27.59 15.46
CA ALA A 175 -19.49 26.45 16.36
C ALA A 175 -20.47 25.43 15.78
N MET A 176 -20.09 24.15 15.80
CA MET A 176 -20.95 23.06 15.32
C MET A 176 -20.98 21.92 16.34
N PRO A 177 -22.17 21.45 16.77
CA PRO A 177 -22.28 20.28 17.64
C PRO A 177 -21.60 19.06 17.01
N ILE A 178 -20.81 18.35 17.82
CA ILE A 178 -20.26 17.02 17.45
C ILE A 178 -20.94 15.88 18.21
N GLY A 179 -21.73 16.21 19.22
CA GLY A 179 -22.55 15.27 19.97
C GLY A 179 -23.33 15.99 21.06
N SER A 180 -24.33 15.35 21.63
CA SER A 180 -25.20 15.91 22.67
C SER A 180 -25.55 14.88 23.73
N GLY A 181 -25.62 15.30 24.99
CA GLY A 181 -26.04 14.46 26.11
C GLY A 181 -26.41 15.36 27.28
N PRO A 182 -27.67 15.35 27.78
CA PRO A 182 -28.10 16.32 28.79
C PRO A 182 -27.15 16.35 30.00
N PRO A 183 -26.67 17.53 30.45
CA PRO A 183 -27.02 18.89 30.02
C PRO A 183 -26.09 19.52 28.94
N ALA A 184 -25.24 18.75 28.28
CA ALA A 184 -24.18 19.19 27.37
C ALA A 184 -24.53 19.01 25.88
N ASP A 185 -24.03 19.91 25.03
CA ASP A 185 -24.21 19.91 23.56
C ASP A 185 -22.90 19.99 22.77
N TYR A 186 -21.76 19.90 23.46
CA TYR A 186 -20.39 19.73 22.95
C TYR A 186 -20.13 20.34 21.56
N PRO A 187 -20.19 21.68 21.43
CA PRO A 187 -19.92 22.33 20.16
C PRO A 187 -18.42 22.33 19.89
N PHE A 188 -18.01 22.01 18.67
CA PHE A 188 -16.66 22.23 18.20
C PHE A 188 -16.58 23.59 17.50
N VAL A 189 -15.75 24.47 18.05
CA VAL A 189 -15.37 25.74 17.43
C VAL A 189 -13.89 25.75 17.04
N GLY A 190 -13.59 26.08 15.78
CA GLY A 190 -12.22 26.37 15.36
C GLY A 190 -11.84 27.80 15.73
N LEU A 191 -10.65 27.99 16.28
CA LEU A 191 -10.15 29.30 16.70
C LEU A 191 -9.28 29.94 15.61
N SER A 192 -9.11 31.26 15.71
CA SER A 192 -8.25 32.06 14.83
C SER A 192 -7.28 32.88 15.65
N GLY A 193 -6.09 33.09 15.08
CA GLY A 193 -5.07 33.95 15.66
C GLY A 193 -3.78 33.91 14.85
N LYS A 194 -2.82 34.76 15.21
CA LYS A 194 -1.54 34.90 14.48
C LYS A 194 -0.71 33.61 14.46
N SER A 195 -0.93 32.71 15.42
CA SER A 195 -0.24 31.43 15.54
C SER A 195 -0.94 30.29 14.81
N ILE A 196 -2.09 30.54 14.18
CA ILE A 196 -2.90 29.52 13.49
C ILE A 196 -2.85 29.79 11.98
N ASP A 197 -2.14 28.93 11.24
CA ASP A 197 -2.02 29.03 9.79
C ASP A 197 -3.17 28.33 9.03
N GLU A 198 -3.17 28.43 7.69
CA GLU A 198 -4.21 27.83 6.86
C GLU A 198 -4.26 26.29 6.97
N VAL A 199 -3.10 25.63 7.11
CA VAL A 199 -3.01 24.17 7.20
C VAL A 199 -3.63 23.72 8.53
N GLN A 200 -3.36 24.42 9.62
CA GLN A 200 -3.97 24.16 10.92
C GLN A 200 -5.48 24.41 10.92
N GLN A 201 -5.96 25.50 10.30
CA GLN A 201 -7.40 25.76 10.18
C GLN A 201 -8.11 24.66 9.39
N ARG A 202 -7.53 24.25 8.27
CA ARG A 202 -8.08 23.18 7.43
C ARG A 202 -8.04 21.83 8.15
N GLY A 203 -6.92 21.48 8.78
CA GLY A 203 -6.77 20.28 9.59
C GLY A 203 -7.77 20.21 10.73
N THR A 204 -8.02 21.33 11.41
CA THR A 204 -9.05 21.46 12.46
C THR A 204 -10.46 21.20 11.92
N GLN A 205 -10.80 21.78 10.77
CA GLN A 205 -12.11 21.58 10.15
C GLN A 205 -12.29 20.14 9.65
N SER A 206 -11.25 19.54 9.05
CA SER A 206 -11.26 18.14 8.62
C SER A 206 -11.40 17.20 9.81
N PHE A 207 -10.67 17.43 10.91
CA PHE A 207 -10.82 16.65 12.13
C PHE A 207 -12.22 16.79 12.74
N ARG A 208 -12.81 17.99 12.72
CA ARG A 208 -14.20 18.19 13.14
C ARG A 208 -15.19 17.37 12.31
N ALA A 209 -14.96 17.26 11.00
CA ALA A 209 -15.78 16.41 10.13
C ALA A 209 -15.56 14.93 10.46
N PHE A 210 -14.32 14.51 10.69
CA PHE A 210 -13.95 13.15 11.08
C PHE A 210 -14.63 12.70 12.38
N LEU A 211 -14.76 13.58 13.38
CA LEU A 211 -15.49 13.29 14.62
C LEU A 211 -16.96 12.89 14.41
N LYS A 212 -17.53 13.16 13.24
CA LYS A 212 -18.91 12.78 12.87
C LYS A 212 -19.00 11.48 12.09
N GLU A 213 -17.89 10.80 11.85
CA GLU A 213 -17.90 9.51 11.17
C GLU A 213 -18.44 8.39 12.07
N PRO A 214 -19.03 7.31 11.50
CA PRO A 214 -19.71 6.27 12.27
C PRO A 214 -18.86 5.64 13.38
N ALA A 215 -17.56 5.43 13.13
CA ALA A 215 -16.64 4.85 14.12
C ALA A 215 -16.46 5.77 15.34
N GLN A 216 -16.37 7.08 15.13
CA GLN A 216 -16.22 8.04 16.22
C GLN A 216 -17.53 8.20 16.98
N LEU A 217 -18.65 8.27 16.24
CA LEU A 217 -20.00 8.36 16.82
C LEU A 217 -20.33 7.14 17.70
N ALA A 218 -19.82 5.96 17.37
CA ALA A 218 -19.97 4.77 18.21
C ALA A 218 -19.27 4.93 19.57
N ASP A 219 -18.08 5.53 19.60
CA ASP A 219 -17.35 5.80 20.85
C ASP A 219 -18.02 6.92 21.66
N PHE A 220 -18.54 7.95 21.01
CA PHE A 220 -19.36 8.97 21.67
C PHE A 220 -20.61 8.34 22.30
N ALA A 221 -21.30 7.46 21.56
CA ALA A 221 -22.48 6.76 22.06
C ALA A 221 -22.15 5.84 23.26
N ALA A 222 -21.01 5.14 23.21
CA ALA A 222 -20.52 4.32 24.32
C ALA A 222 -20.21 5.17 25.57
N ALA A 223 -19.86 6.45 25.39
CA ALA A 223 -19.68 7.43 26.45
C ALA A 223 -20.99 8.14 26.88
N GLY A 224 -22.15 7.72 26.36
CA GLY A 224 -23.46 8.31 26.66
C GLY A 224 -23.76 9.61 25.91
N ILE A 225 -22.96 9.94 24.89
CA ILE A 225 -23.09 11.15 24.06
C ILE A 225 -23.75 10.74 22.75
N ARG A 226 -24.91 11.32 22.44
CA ARG A 226 -25.67 11.06 21.22
C ARG A 226 -25.09 11.84 20.06
N ALA A 227 -25.12 11.25 18.87
CA ALA A 227 -24.78 11.95 17.63
C ALA A 227 -25.71 13.17 17.41
N SER A 228 -25.18 14.19 16.72
CA SER A 228 -25.87 15.44 16.38
C SER A 228 -25.86 15.70 14.88
#